data_AF-A0A8J5IB39-F1
#
_entry.id   AF-A0A8J5IB39-F1
#
_cell.length_a   1.000
_cell.length_b   1.000
_cell.length_c   1.000
_cell.angle_alpha   90.00
_cell.angle_beta   90.00
_cell.angle_gamma   90.00
#
_symmetry.space_group_name_H-M   'P 1'
#
loop_
_entity.id
_entity.type
_entity.pdbx_description
1 polymer ?
#
loop_
_entity_poly.entity_id
_entity_poly.type
_entity_poly.pdbx_seq_one_letter_code
_entity_poly.pdbx_strand_id
1 'polypeptide(L)'
;MKTQKDRIAYDLVVLLANATEAIRRTIYSHFQAVRRNPLRRAFTSNLLPPPQSRDCCLIESKMNDADVSNQILQMVRFIRQEAEEKANEINVAAEEEFNIEKLQLLEADRKKIRQEYERKQKQIDIRKKIEYSMQLNASRIKVLQAQDDLVNSMKEVAAKELLLVSNNRKPYAKLLKDLIVQSLLRLKEPAVVLRCRKDDLDLVESVLTLAKKEYADKSSANPPDIGIDKNTFLPPPLNPKNAHGSYCSGGVVLASRDGKIVCENTLDARLDVVFRKKLPEVLSIFTLSSYFLRNELC
;
A
#
# COMPACT_ATOMS: atom_id res chain seq x y z
N MET A 1 8.80 -17.84 24.90
CA MET A 1 9.36 -18.21 23.57
C MET A 1 10.48 -17.27 23.06
N LYS A 2 11.14 -16.44 23.90
CA LYS A 2 12.26 -15.58 23.45
C LYS A 2 13.66 -16.17 23.68
N THR A 3 13.79 -17.27 24.39
CA THR A 3 15.10 -17.79 24.86
C THR A 3 15.87 -18.66 23.87
N GLN A 4 15.22 -19.23 22.84
CA GLN A 4 15.88 -20.11 21.85
C GLN A 4 16.61 -19.31 20.75
N LYS A 5 16.05 -18.18 20.32
CA LYS A 5 16.61 -17.34 19.24
C LYS A 5 17.90 -16.63 19.67
N ASP A 6 17.96 -16.20 20.92
CA ASP A 6 19.10 -15.46 21.45
C ASP A 6 20.33 -16.36 21.66
N ARG A 7 20.14 -17.65 21.99
CA ARG A 7 21.23 -18.64 22.06
C ARG A 7 21.85 -18.94 20.69
N ILE A 8 21.02 -19.12 19.67
CA ILE A 8 21.49 -19.36 18.30
C ILE A 8 22.26 -18.15 17.77
N ALA A 9 21.82 -16.92 18.09
CA ALA A 9 22.53 -15.71 17.72
C ALA A 9 23.91 -15.61 18.40
N TYR A 10 24.01 -15.97 19.68
CA TYR A 10 25.28 -15.96 20.42
C TYR A 10 26.26 -17.01 19.88
N ASP A 11 25.80 -18.23 19.63
CA ASP A 11 26.63 -19.30 19.08
C ASP A 11 27.12 -18.96 17.65
N LEU A 12 26.28 -18.32 16.83
CA LEU A 12 26.66 -17.89 15.49
C LEU A 12 27.74 -16.81 15.51
N VAL A 13 27.66 -15.86 16.46
CA VAL A 13 28.66 -14.79 16.63
C VAL A 13 30.01 -15.36 17.08
N VAL A 14 30.00 -16.32 18.01
CA VAL A 14 31.23 -16.99 18.48
C VAL A 14 31.86 -17.82 17.34
N LEU A 15 31.05 -18.50 16.52
CA LEU A 15 31.54 -19.27 15.39
C LEU A 15 32.16 -18.38 14.29
N LEU A 16 31.56 -17.22 14.03
CA LEU A 16 32.10 -16.22 13.08
C LEU A 16 33.37 -15.54 13.61
N ALA A 17 33.46 -15.27 14.92
CA ALA A 17 34.68 -14.74 15.55
C ALA A 17 35.85 -15.75 15.46
N ASN A 18 35.58 -17.04 15.68
CA ASN A 18 36.60 -18.08 15.56
C ASN A 18 37.03 -18.31 14.10
N ALA A 19 36.10 -18.22 13.15
CA ALA A 19 36.41 -18.33 11.72
C ALA A 19 37.27 -17.16 11.22
N THR A 20 37.01 -15.94 11.71
CA THR A 20 37.81 -14.75 11.35
C THR A 20 39.21 -14.77 11.96
N GLU A 21 39.37 -15.28 13.19
CA GLU A 21 40.69 -15.56 13.79
C GLU A 21 41.48 -16.62 13.00
N ALA A 22 40.83 -17.70 12.57
CA ALA A 22 41.47 -18.74 11.76
C ALA A 22 41.96 -18.18 10.42
N ILE A 23 41.12 -17.40 9.72
CA ILE A 23 41.50 -16.74 8.47
C ILE A 23 42.66 -15.75 8.71
N ARG A 24 42.62 -14.98 9.79
CA ARG A 24 43.70 -14.04 10.13
C ARG A 24 45.02 -14.77 10.39
N ARG A 25 45.01 -15.92 11.08
CA ARG A 25 46.21 -16.74 11.30
C ARG A 25 46.76 -17.32 10.00
N THR A 26 45.90 -17.79 9.11
CA THR A 26 46.31 -18.31 7.79
C THR A 26 46.87 -17.20 6.89
N ILE A 27 46.28 -16.01 6.91
CA ILE A 27 46.79 -14.85 6.15
C ILE A 27 48.15 -14.41 6.72
N TYR A 28 48.30 -14.32 8.05
CA TYR A 28 49.58 -13.94 8.66
C TYR A 28 50.69 -14.97 8.43
N SER A 29 50.39 -16.27 8.43
CA SER A 29 51.36 -17.32 8.10
C SER A 29 51.77 -17.27 6.62
N HIS A 30 50.81 -17.02 5.71
CA HIS A 30 51.12 -16.80 4.29
C HIS A 30 51.94 -15.53 4.06
N PHE A 31 51.65 -14.44 4.77
CA PHE A 31 52.39 -13.19 4.67
C PHE A 31 53.81 -13.31 5.25
N GLN A 32 54.01 -14.10 6.32
CA GLN A 32 55.35 -14.43 6.83
C GLN A 32 56.12 -15.38 5.89
N ALA A 33 55.45 -16.28 5.17
CA ALA A 33 56.07 -17.12 4.15
C ALA A 33 56.53 -16.28 2.93
N VAL A 34 55.72 -15.32 2.47
CA VAL A 34 56.06 -14.41 1.38
C VAL A 34 57.21 -13.46 1.75
N ARG A 35 57.30 -13.02 3.02
CA ARG A 35 58.45 -12.22 3.51
C ARG A 35 59.75 -13.00 3.67
N ARG A 36 59.70 -14.34 3.74
CA ARG A 36 60.86 -15.23 3.87
C ARG A 36 61.37 -15.78 2.52
N ASN A 37 60.76 -15.41 1.39
CA ASN A 37 61.30 -15.76 0.08
C ASN A 37 62.62 -14.99 -0.19
N PRO A 38 63.76 -15.67 -0.40
CA PRO A 38 65.05 -15.01 -0.61
C PRO A 38 65.25 -14.43 -2.02
N LEU A 39 64.23 -14.43 -2.89
CA LEU A 39 64.36 -14.05 -4.31
C LEU A 39 63.99 -12.59 -4.63
N ARG A 40 64.13 -11.68 -3.66
CA ARG A 40 64.04 -10.22 -3.88
C ARG A 40 65.22 -9.44 -3.31
N ARG A 41 66.39 -10.06 -3.29
CA ARG A 41 67.71 -9.41 -3.17
C ARG A 41 68.70 -10.00 -4.17
N ALA A 42 68.39 -9.87 -5.46
CA ALA A 42 69.36 -10.08 -6.53
C ALA A 42 68.91 -9.39 -7.82
N PHE A 43 68.47 -8.13 -7.77
CA PHE A 43 68.26 -7.34 -8.99
C PHE A 43 68.42 -5.84 -8.69
N THR A 44 69.59 -5.48 -8.19
CA THR A 44 70.27 -4.22 -8.52
C THR A 44 71.75 -4.58 -8.65
N SER A 45 72.37 -4.14 -9.74
CA SER A 45 73.73 -4.46 -10.22
C SER A 45 73.99 -5.88 -10.71
N ASN A 46 73.47 -6.21 -11.90
CA ASN A 46 74.28 -6.94 -12.88
C ASN A 46 74.33 -6.07 -14.13
N LEU A 47 75.17 -5.03 -14.06
CA LEU A 47 75.80 -4.52 -15.26
C LEU A 47 76.47 -5.71 -15.95
N LEU A 48 76.36 -5.74 -17.27
CA LEU A 48 77.24 -6.49 -18.17
C LEU A 48 78.64 -6.57 -17.53
N PRO A 49 79.18 -7.76 -17.21
CA PRO A 49 80.57 -7.82 -16.77
C PRO A 49 81.44 -7.27 -17.92
N PRO A 50 82.36 -6.33 -17.66
CA PRO A 50 83.37 -5.98 -18.65
C PRO A 50 84.21 -7.23 -18.95
N PRO A 51 84.76 -7.37 -20.17
CA PRO A 51 85.64 -8.48 -20.47
C PRO A 51 86.81 -8.43 -19.49
N GLN A 52 86.96 -9.48 -18.68
CA GLN A 52 88.07 -9.60 -17.75
C GLN A 52 89.34 -9.85 -18.55
N SER A 53 90.11 -8.79 -18.77
CA SER A 53 91.52 -8.88 -19.14
C SER A 53 92.33 -9.15 -17.87
N ARG A 54 92.72 -10.43 -17.63
CA ARG A 54 93.94 -10.77 -16.89
C ARG A 54 94.53 -12.09 -17.40
N ASP A 55 95.85 -12.02 -17.53
CA ASP A 55 96.85 -13.07 -17.76
C ASP A 55 96.97 -13.60 -19.19
N CYS A 56 97.72 -12.82 -19.98
CA CYS A 56 98.49 -13.29 -21.12
C CYS A 56 99.56 -14.28 -20.60
N CYS A 57 99.19 -15.55 -20.50
CA CYS A 57 100.12 -16.62 -20.82
C CYS A 57 99.95 -16.91 -22.31
N LEU A 58 100.99 -16.61 -23.09
CA LEU A 58 101.13 -17.05 -24.47
C LEU A 58 101.05 -18.59 -24.50
N ILE A 59 99.85 -19.11 -24.73
CA ILE A 59 99.67 -20.41 -25.36
C ILE A 59 99.23 -20.10 -26.79
N GLU A 60 100.21 -19.92 -27.68
CA GLU A 60 99.96 -20.13 -29.12
C GLU A 60 99.71 -21.63 -29.32
N SER A 61 98.49 -22.08 -29.03
CA SER A 61 97.96 -23.27 -29.69
C SER A 61 97.39 -22.80 -31.02
N LYS A 62 98.08 -23.10 -32.13
CA LYS A 62 97.51 -23.03 -33.48
C LYS A 62 96.25 -23.90 -33.53
N MET A 63 95.11 -23.34 -33.17
CA MET A 63 93.80 -23.87 -33.53
C MET A 63 93.54 -23.47 -34.98
N ASN A 64 93.05 -24.39 -35.80
CA ASN A 64 92.74 -24.11 -37.20
C ASN A 64 91.62 -23.06 -37.28
N ASP A 65 91.72 -22.10 -38.22
CA ASP A 65 90.68 -21.08 -38.47
C ASP A 65 89.28 -21.68 -38.68
N ALA A 66 89.22 -22.92 -39.18
CA ALA A 66 87.98 -23.68 -39.34
C ALA A 66 87.28 -24.00 -37.99
N ASP A 67 88.04 -24.28 -36.93
CA ASP A 67 87.51 -24.61 -35.60
C ASP A 67 86.97 -23.35 -34.89
N VAL A 68 87.63 -22.21 -35.08
CA VAL A 68 87.16 -20.90 -34.59
C VAL A 68 85.87 -20.50 -35.29
N SER A 69 85.78 -20.69 -36.61
CA SER A 69 84.55 -20.44 -37.37
C SER A 69 83.39 -21.33 -36.92
N ASN A 70 83.65 -22.61 -36.62
CA ASN A 70 82.65 -23.55 -36.12
C ASN A 70 82.11 -23.16 -34.73
N GLN A 71 82.98 -22.69 -33.83
CA GLN A 71 82.56 -22.17 -32.52
C GLN A 71 81.70 -20.91 -32.64
N ILE A 72 82.07 -19.98 -33.52
CA ILE A 72 81.26 -18.78 -33.79
C ILE A 72 79.89 -19.17 -34.33
N LEU A 73 79.80 -20.13 -35.26
CA LEU A 73 78.53 -20.63 -35.79
C LEU A 73 77.66 -21.29 -34.71
N GLN A 74 78.27 -22.03 -33.79
CA GLN A 74 77.55 -22.61 -32.65
C GLN A 74 77.01 -21.52 -31.72
N MET A 75 77.80 -20.48 -31.43
CA MET A 75 77.34 -19.33 -30.64
C MET A 75 76.19 -18.58 -31.33
N VAL A 76 76.25 -18.37 -32.64
CA VAL A 76 75.17 -17.74 -33.41
C VAL A 76 73.89 -18.58 -33.36
N ARG A 77 74.00 -19.91 -33.44
CA ARG A 77 72.84 -20.82 -33.30
C ARG A 77 72.23 -20.75 -31.90
N PHE A 78 73.07 -20.71 -30.87
CA PHE A 78 72.61 -20.56 -29.48
C PHE A 78 71.86 -19.23 -29.28
N ILE A 79 72.40 -18.11 -29.79
CA ILE A 79 71.76 -16.80 -29.70
C ILE A 79 70.40 -16.79 -30.41
N ARG A 80 70.29 -17.46 -31.57
CA ARG A 80 69.02 -17.58 -32.30
C ARG A 80 68.01 -18.42 -31.52
N GLN A 81 68.42 -19.57 -31.00
CA GLN A 81 67.55 -20.42 -30.20
C GLN A 81 67.09 -19.70 -28.92
N GLU A 82 67.98 -19.01 -28.23
CA GLU A 82 67.64 -18.22 -27.03
C GLU A 82 66.67 -17.08 -27.36
N ALA A 83 66.83 -16.42 -28.52
CA ALA A 83 65.90 -15.40 -28.98
C ALA A 83 64.53 -15.98 -29.35
N GLU A 84 64.49 -17.15 -30.00
CA GLU A 84 63.26 -17.86 -30.35
C GLU A 84 62.51 -18.37 -29.10
N GLU A 85 63.23 -18.94 -28.12
CA GLU A 85 62.65 -19.37 -26.84
C GLU A 85 62.08 -18.17 -26.08
N LYS A 86 62.81 -17.06 -25.99
CA LYS A 86 62.30 -15.82 -25.38
C LYS A 86 61.09 -15.24 -26.11
N ALA A 87 61.07 -15.28 -27.44
CA ALA A 87 59.91 -14.82 -28.22
C ALA A 87 58.68 -15.71 -27.96
N ASN A 88 58.87 -17.02 -27.89
CA ASN A 88 57.80 -17.96 -27.59
C ASN A 88 57.28 -17.81 -26.17
N GLU A 89 58.16 -17.61 -25.17
CA GLU A 89 57.78 -17.32 -23.80
C GLU A 89 56.90 -16.05 -23.71
N ILE A 90 57.29 -14.98 -24.41
CA ILE A 90 56.51 -13.73 -24.47
C ILE A 90 55.14 -13.97 -25.11
N ASN A 91 55.07 -14.74 -26.20
CA ASN A 91 53.81 -15.03 -26.88
C ASN A 91 52.85 -15.83 -26.00
N VAL A 92 53.35 -16.89 -25.34
CA VAL A 92 52.55 -17.71 -24.43
C VAL A 92 52.06 -16.86 -23.25
N ALA A 93 52.94 -16.05 -22.65
CA ALA A 93 52.56 -15.15 -21.56
C ALA A 93 51.49 -14.12 -22.01
N ALA A 94 51.63 -13.54 -23.20
CA ALA A 94 50.66 -12.58 -23.74
C ALA A 94 49.29 -13.23 -24.02
N GLU A 95 49.27 -14.47 -24.51
CA GLU A 95 48.02 -15.22 -24.72
C GLU A 95 47.33 -15.56 -23.39
N GLU A 96 48.09 -15.96 -22.37
CA GLU A 96 47.57 -16.21 -21.04
C GLU A 96 46.98 -14.94 -20.41
N GLU A 97 47.71 -13.82 -20.47
CA GLU A 97 47.24 -12.53 -19.97
C GLU A 97 45.97 -12.06 -20.70
N PHE A 98 45.93 -12.16 -22.03
CA PHE A 98 44.74 -11.81 -22.82
C PHE A 98 43.52 -12.63 -22.42
N ASN A 99 43.69 -13.94 -22.23
CA ASN A 99 42.61 -14.82 -21.84
C ASN A 99 42.09 -14.50 -20.43
N ILE A 100 42.99 -14.19 -19.49
CA ILE A 100 42.63 -13.79 -18.12
C ILE A 100 41.84 -12.48 -18.14
N GLU A 101 42.34 -11.44 -18.82
CA GLU A 101 41.68 -10.13 -18.87
C GLU A 101 40.32 -10.22 -19.56
N LYS A 102 40.23 -10.94 -20.68
CA LYS A 102 38.97 -11.17 -21.40
C LYS A 102 37.94 -11.85 -20.50
N LEU A 103 38.33 -12.88 -19.75
CA LEU A 103 37.44 -13.58 -18.83
C LEU A 103 36.99 -12.64 -17.69
N GLN A 104 37.91 -11.89 -17.09
CA GLN A 104 37.59 -10.94 -16.03
C GLN A 104 36.58 -9.88 -16.49
N LEU A 105 36.77 -9.31 -17.69
CA LEU A 105 35.87 -8.32 -18.25
C LEU A 105 34.47 -8.90 -18.51
N LEU A 106 34.41 -10.10 -19.11
CA LEU A 106 33.14 -10.80 -19.35
C LEU A 106 32.41 -11.15 -18.06
N GLU A 107 33.12 -11.62 -17.04
CA GLU A 107 32.53 -11.95 -15.74
C GLU A 107 32.02 -10.70 -15.00
N ALA A 108 32.79 -9.60 -15.06
CA ALA A 108 32.38 -8.33 -14.48
C ALA A 108 31.08 -7.81 -15.12
N ASP A 109 30.97 -7.84 -16.44
CA ASP A 109 29.77 -7.37 -17.13
C ASP A 109 28.58 -8.32 -16.97
N ARG A 110 28.80 -9.64 -17.01
CA ARG A 110 27.76 -10.63 -16.67
C ARG A 110 27.21 -10.40 -15.26
N LYS A 111 28.07 -10.07 -14.30
CA LYS A 111 27.65 -9.77 -12.91
C LYS A 111 26.82 -8.49 -12.84
N LYS A 112 27.20 -7.42 -13.54
CA LYS A 112 26.40 -6.18 -13.61
C LYS A 112 25.03 -6.45 -14.21
N ILE A 113 24.98 -7.13 -15.36
CA ILE A 113 23.72 -7.49 -16.04
C ILE A 113 22.83 -8.30 -15.09
N ARG A 114 23.37 -9.34 -14.44
CA ARG A 114 22.59 -10.18 -13.51
C ARG A 114 21.98 -9.35 -12.38
N GLN A 115 22.73 -8.43 -11.79
CA GLN A 115 22.24 -7.56 -10.71
C GLN A 115 21.13 -6.61 -11.19
N GLU A 116 21.25 -6.05 -12.39
CA GLU A 116 20.21 -5.20 -12.96
C GLU A 116 18.91 -5.95 -13.23
N TYR A 117 18.99 -7.15 -13.80
CA TYR A 117 17.83 -7.99 -14.05
C TYR A 117 17.18 -8.47 -12.76
N GLU A 118 17.96 -8.79 -11.72
CA GLU A 118 17.41 -9.14 -10.40
C GLU A 118 16.64 -7.98 -9.77
N ARG A 119 17.14 -6.74 -9.90
CA ARG A 119 16.42 -5.54 -9.46
C ARG A 119 15.13 -5.32 -10.24
N LYS A 120 15.17 -5.44 -11.57
CA LYS A 120 13.99 -5.31 -12.44
C LYS A 120 12.94 -6.38 -12.11
N GLN A 121 13.36 -7.62 -11.88
CA GLN A 121 12.48 -8.72 -11.51
C GLN A 121 11.75 -8.42 -10.18
N LYS A 122 12.49 -8.01 -9.15
CA LYS A 122 11.91 -7.64 -7.85
C LYS A 122 10.91 -6.48 -7.98
N GLN A 123 11.21 -5.47 -8.81
CA GLN A 123 10.29 -4.37 -9.07
C GLN A 123 8.99 -4.84 -9.75
N ILE A 124 9.10 -5.73 -10.74
CA ILE A 124 7.93 -6.29 -11.43
C ILE A 124 7.09 -7.11 -10.45
N ASP A 125 7.70 -7.93 -9.60
CA ASP A 125 6.97 -8.75 -8.63
C ASP A 125 6.22 -7.88 -7.60
N ILE A 126 6.82 -6.79 -7.14
CA ILE A 126 6.15 -5.81 -6.28
C ILE A 126 4.99 -5.15 -7.03
N ARG A 127 5.20 -4.70 -8.27
CA ARG A 127 4.15 -4.08 -9.09
C ARG A 127 2.96 -5.02 -9.31
N LYS A 128 3.22 -6.29 -9.64
CA LYS A 128 2.17 -7.31 -9.79
C LYS A 128 1.35 -7.49 -8.51
N LYS A 129 2.00 -7.49 -7.34
CA LYS A 129 1.30 -7.58 -6.04
C LYS A 129 0.42 -6.35 -5.77
N ILE A 130 0.92 -5.15 -6.09
CA ILE A 130 0.17 -3.90 -5.96
C ILE A 130 -1.04 -3.93 -6.90
N GLU A 131 -0.83 -4.27 -8.17
CA GLU A 131 -1.88 -4.32 -9.18
C GLU A 131 -2.97 -5.34 -8.81
N TYR A 132 -2.57 -6.54 -8.40
CA TYR A 132 -3.50 -7.55 -7.90
C TYR A 132 -4.31 -7.04 -6.69
N SER A 133 -3.65 -6.41 -5.72
CA SER A 133 -4.33 -5.83 -4.55
C SER A 133 -5.26 -4.67 -4.93
N MET A 134 -4.86 -3.82 -5.87
CA MET A 134 -5.70 -2.73 -6.40
C MET A 134 -6.93 -3.27 -7.11
N GLN A 135 -6.79 -4.31 -7.93
CA GLN A 135 -7.91 -4.94 -8.63
C GLN A 135 -8.91 -5.56 -7.65
N LEU A 136 -8.42 -6.27 -6.62
CA LEU A 136 -9.28 -6.79 -5.55
C LEU A 136 -10.02 -5.68 -4.81
N ASN A 137 -9.32 -4.59 -4.47
CA ASN A 137 -9.94 -3.46 -3.78
C ASN A 137 -10.98 -2.75 -4.67
N ALA A 138 -10.68 -2.57 -5.96
CA ALA A 138 -11.61 -1.98 -6.92
C ALA A 138 -12.88 -2.84 -7.06
N SER A 139 -12.74 -4.16 -7.18
CA SER A 139 -13.88 -5.08 -7.20
C SER A 139 -14.69 -5.02 -5.90
N ARG A 140 -14.02 -4.97 -4.75
CA ARG A 140 -14.67 -4.85 -3.44
C ARG A 140 -15.46 -3.55 -3.31
N ILE A 141 -14.87 -2.42 -3.68
CA ILE A 141 -15.52 -1.10 -3.62
C ILE A 141 -16.76 -1.08 -4.54
N LYS A 142 -16.67 -1.66 -5.74
CA LYS A 142 -17.83 -1.77 -6.64
C LYS A 142 -19.00 -2.53 -6.02
N VAL A 143 -18.74 -3.64 -5.32
CA VAL A 143 -19.79 -4.39 -4.61
C VAL A 143 -20.40 -3.55 -3.48
N LEU A 144 -19.57 -2.84 -2.71
CA LEU A 144 -20.05 -1.97 -1.64
C LEU A 144 -20.89 -0.80 -2.16
N GLN A 145 -20.49 -0.21 -3.30
CA GLN A 145 -21.26 0.84 -3.97
C GLN A 145 -22.62 0.31 -4.44
N ALA A 146 -22.65 -0.85 -5.10
CA ALA A 146 -23.92 -1.46 -5.53
C ALA A 146 -24.84 -1.80 -4.35
N GLN A 147 -24.28 -2.21 -3.21
CA GLN A 147 -25.06 -2.43 -1.98
C GLN A 147 -25.61 -1.12 -1.42
N ASP A 148 -24.82 -0.05 -1.36
CA ASP A 148 -25.25 1.26 -0.90
C ASP A 148 -26.32 1.86 -1.82
N ASP A 149 -26.14 1.77 -3.14
CA ASP A 149 -27.10 2.20 -4.15
C ASP A 149 -28.45 1.47 -3.99
N LEU A 150 -28.42 0.15 -3.75
CA LEU A 150 -29.64 -0.62 -3.50
C LEU A 150 -30.34 -0.17 -2.22
N VAL A 151 -29.59 -0.01 -1.12
CA VAL A 151 -30.13 0.45 0.17
C VAL A 151 -30.73 1.86 0.05
N ASN A 152 -30.08 2.75 -0.69
CA ASN A 152 -30.59 4.09 -0.98
C ASN A 152 -31.84 4.04 -1.88
N SER A 153 -31.86 3.20 -2.91
CA SER A 153 -33.05 3.02 -3.76
C SER A 153 -34.26 2.52 -2.97
N MET A 154 -34.07 1.62 -2.01
CA MET A 154 -35.13 1.14 -1.11
C MET A 154 -35.69 2.29 -0.26
N LYS A 155 -34.81 3.16 0.24
CA LYS A 155 -35.21 4.35 0.99
C LYS A 155 -36.03 5.31 0.12
N GLU A 156 -35.62 5.54 -1.12
CA GLU A 156 -36.34 6.39 -2.07
C GLU A 156 -37.72 5.84 -2.41
N VAL A 157 -37.85 4.52 -2.62
CA VAL A 157 -39.15 3.86 -2.83
C VAL A 157 -40.04 4.05 -1.62
N ALA A 158 -39.53 3.82 -0.40
CA ALA A 158 -40.30 4.04 0.82
C ALA A 158 -40.73 5.51 1.00
N ALA A 159 -39.89 6.47 0.62
CA ALA A 159 -40.24 7.89 0.62
C ALA A 159 -41.36 8.22 -0.38
N LYS A 160 -41.33 7.61 -1.58
CA LYS A 160 -42.42 7.75 -2.57
C LYS A 160 -43.74 7.17 -2.06
N GLU A 161 -43.72 6.02 -1.39
CA GLU A 161 -44.90 5.42 -0.77
C GLU A 161 -45.48 6.30 0.36
N LEU A 162 -44.63 6.98 1.14
CA LEU A 162 -45.09 7.92 2.17
C LEU A 162 -45.90 9.10 1.58
N LEU A 163 -45.61 9.53 0.36
CA LEU A 163 -46.41 10.56 -0.31
C LEU A 163 -47.86 10.10 -0.51
N LEU A 164 -48.09 8.82 -0.82
CA LEU A 164 -49.43 8.26 -1.01
C LEU A 164 -50.27 8.29 0.28
N VAL A 165 -49.62 8.18 1.44
CA VAL A 165 -50.30 8.26 2.75
C VAL A 165 -50.91 9.65 2.97
N SER A 166 -50.24 10.70 2.50
CA SER A 166 -50.72 12.08 2.64
C SER A 166 -52.00 12.36 1.83
N ASN A 167 -52.26 11.60 0.76
CA ASN A 167 -53.48 11.74 -0.04
C ASN A 167 -54.75 11.28 0.71
N ASN A 168 -54.61 10.41 1.71
CA ASN A 168 -55.75 9.84 2.43
C ASN A 168 -56.12 10.70 3.65
N ARG A 169 -57.07 11.63 3.48
CA ARG A 169 -57.43 12.65 4.49
C ARG A 169 -57.81 12.09 5.88
N LYS A 170 -58.61 11.02 5.96
CA LYS A 170 -59.10 10.43 7.23
C LYS A 170 -58.01 9.78 8.08
N PRO A 171 -57.22 8.80 7.57
CA PRO A 171 -56.13 8.20 8.34
C PRO A 171 -55.01 9.21 8.62
N TYR A 172 -54.75 10.12 7.67
CA TYR A 172 -53.73 11.15 7.84
C TYR A 172 -54.07 12.14 8.97
N ALA A 173 -55.33 12.55 9.12
CA ALA A 173 -55.76 13.40 10.24
C ALA A 173 -55.54 12.74 11.61
N LYS A 174 -55.80 11.43 11.72
CA LYS A 174 -55.51 10.66 12.95
C LYS A 174 -54.00 10.61 13.22
N LEU A 175 -53.20 10.36 12.18
CA LEU A 175 -51.75 10.31 12.29
C LEU A 175 -51.16 11.67 12.70
N LEU A 176 -51.63 12.78 12.10
CA LEU A 176 -51.21 14.13 12.48
C LEU A 176 -51.52 14.45 13.94
N LYS A 177 -52.69 14.03 14.45
CA LYS A 177 -53.04 14.17 15.87
C LYS A 177 -51.98 13.49 16.76
N ASP A 178 -51.68 12.23 16.46
CA ASP A 178 -50.75 11.44 17.26
C ASP A 178 -49.32 12.00 17.17
N LEU A 179 -48.90 12.52 15.99
CA LEU A 179 -47.62 13.19 15.81
C LEU A 179 -47.51 14.47 16.65
N ILE A 180 -48.56 15.30 16.68
CA ILE A 180 -48.59 16.52 17.49
C ILE A 180 -48.50 16.16 18.97
N VAL A 181 -49.32 15.21 19.45
CA VAL A 181 -49.31 14.76 20.86
C VAL A 181 -47.93 14.22 21.24
N GLN A 182 -47.32 13.38 20.40
CA GLN A 182 -45.99 12.83 20.66
C GLN A 182 -44.92 13.92 20.79
N SER A 183 -44.95 14.92 19.92
CA SER A 183 -44.00 16.03 19.97
C SER A 183 -44.21 16.93 21.18
N LEU A 184 -45.47 17.21 21.56
CA LEU A 184 -45.79 17.96 22.78
C LEU A 184 -45.29 17.25 24.05
N LEU A 185 -45.45 15.92 24.12
CA LEU A 185 -44.95 15.11 25.23
C LEU A 185 -43.42 15.09 25.32
N ARG A 186 -42.71 15.28 24.19
CA ARG A 186 -41.25 15.41 24.16
C ARG A 186 -40.74 16.78 24.55
N LEU A 187 -41.41 17.85 24.09
CA LEU A 187 -41.01 19.23 24.38
C LEU A 187 -41.33 19.63 25.82
N LYS A 188 -42.51 19.26 26.34
CA LYS A 188 -42.99 19.62 27.69
C LYS A 188 -42.91 21.13 28.01
N GLU A 189 -43.17 21.96 27.02
CA GLU A 189 -43.16 23.42 27.16
C GLU A 189 -44.58 23.99 27.22
N PRO A 190 -44.77 25.14 27.91
CA PRO A 190 -46.09 25.75 28.07
C PRO A 190 -46.60 26.43 26.79
N ALA A 191 -45.70 26.87 25.90
CA ALA A 191 -46.06 27.55 24.66
C ALA A 191 -45.19 27.05 23.50
N VAL A 192 -45.83 26.58 22.43
CA VAL A 192 -45.19 25.93 21.29
C VAL A 192 -45.72 26.51 19.97
N VAL A 193 -44.83 26.66 19.00
CA VAL A 193 -45.13 27.10 17.64
C VAL A 193 -45.11 25.89 16.70
N LEU A 194 -46.19 25.67 15.97
CA LEU A 194 -46.36 24.57 15.02
C LEU A 194 -46.13 25.07 13.60
N ARG A 195 -45.20 24.43 12.88
CA ARG A 195 -44.98 24.59 11.43
C ARG A 195 -45.49 23.36 10.69
N CYS A 196 -46.32 23.60 9.68
CA CYS A 196 -46.89 22.58 8.82
C CYS A 196 -46.79 22.99 7.34
N ARG A 197 -47.18 22.09 6.44
CA ARG A 197 -47.31 22.39 5.01
C ARG A 197 -48.57 23.23 4.77
N LYS A 198 -48.56 24.07 3.73
CA LYS A 198 -49.73 24.90 3.37
C LYS A 198 -51.00 24.06 3.12
N ASP A 199 -50.85 22.89 2.51
CA ASP A 199 -51.98 22.01 2.20
C ASP A 199 -52.60 21.35 3.45
N ASP A 200 -51.83 21.26 4.54
CA ASP A 200 -52.24 20.55 5.76
C ASP A 200 -52.84 21.50 6.81
N LEU A 201 -52.90 22.81 6.54
CA LEU A 201 -53.36 23.82 7.51
C LEU A 201 -54.77 23.53 8.03
N ASP A 202 -55.73 23.29 7.13
CA ASP A 202 -57.12 23.02 7.49
C ASP A 202 -57.25 21.77 8.38
N LEU A 203 -56.44 20.75 8.09
CA LEU A 203 -56.42 19.50 8.86
C LEU A 203 -55.83 19.72 10.23
N VAL A 204 -54.70 20.41 10.32
CA VAL A 204 -54.04 20.71 11.59
C VAL A 204 -54.95 21.54 12.49
N GLU A 205 -55.62 22.57 11.97
CA GLU A 205 -56.58 23.38 12.74
C GLU A 205 -57.72 22.53 13.34
N SER A 206 -58.27 21.61 12.56
CA SER A 206 -59.32 20.70 13.04
C SER A 206 -58.84 19.74 14.13
N VAL A 207 -57.57 19.32 14.07
CA VAL A 207 -56.99 18.31 14.94
C VAL A 207 -56.42 18.90 16.23
N LEU A 208 -56.03 20.17 16.24
CA LEU A 208 -55.43 20.85 17.39
C LEU A 208 -56.27 20.77 18.66
N THR A 209 -57.60 20.93 18.54
CA THR A 209 -58.50 20.85 19.70
C THR A 209 -58.52 19.46 20.34
N LEU A 210 -58.44 18.41 19.52
CA LEU A 210 -58.37 17.02 19.99
C LEU A 210 -57.00 16.70 20.58
N ALA A 211 -55.92 17.17 19.95
CA ALA A 211 -54.56 16.96 20.42
C ALA A 211 -54.30 17.62 21.80
N LYS A 212 -54.85 18.81 22.05
CA LYS A 212 -54.75 19.49 23.36
C LYS A 212 -55.42 18.70 24.48
N LYS A 213 -56.60 18.12 24.21
CA LYS A 213 -57.32 17.25 25.17
C LYS A 213 -56.50 16.01 25.49
N GLU A 214 -56.03 15.31 24.46
CA GLU A 214 -55.26 14.08 24.65
C GLU A 214 -53.90 14.32 25.35
N TYR A 215 -53.26 15.47 25.11
CA TYR A 215 -52.08 15.86 25.87
C TYR A 215 -52.38 16.09 27.35
N ALA A 216 -53.48 16.79 27.66
CA ALA A 216 -53.90 17.03 29.05
C ALA A 216 -54.19 15.71 29.78
N ASP A 217 -54.85 14.77 29.11
CA ASP A 217 -55.15 13.44 29.65
C ASP A 217 -53.88 12.62 29.96
N LYS A 218 -52.85 12.73 29.11
CA LYS A 218 -51.60 11.96 29.24
C LYS A 218 -50.56 12.61 30.16
N SER A 219 -50.53 13.94 30.22
CA SER A 219 -49.49 14.69 30.92
C SER A 219 -49.91 15.19 32.31
N SER A 220 -51.19 15.09 32.68
CA SER A 220 -51.76 15.65 33.92
C SER A 220 -51.33 17.09 34.19
N ALA A 221 -51.13 17.87 33.13
CA ALA A 221 -50.55 19.21 33.13
C ALA A 221 -51.44 20.18 32.36
N ASN A 222 -51.18 21.48 32.53
CA ASN A 222 -51.94 22.54 31.86
C ASN A 222 -51.85 22.40 30.33
N PRO A 223 -52.96 22.69 29.60
CA PRO A 223 -52.97 22.61 28.16
C PRO A 223 -51.97 23.64 27.57
N PRO A 224 -51.01 23.23 26.74
CA PRO A 224 -50.04 24.13 26.16
C PRO A 224 -50.70 25.06 25.16
N ASP A 225 -50.22 26.30 25.11
CA ASP A 225 -50.57 27.23 24.05
C ASP A 225 -49.88 26.79 22.76
N ILE A 226 -50.66 26.59 21.69
CA ILE A 226 -50.15 26.11 20.40
C ILE A 226 -50.52 27.14 19.35
N GLY A 227 -49.51 27.90 18.89
CA GLY A 227 -49.65 28.85 17.80
C GLY A 227 -49.21 28.24 16.47
N ILE A 228 -49.99 28.39 15.41
CA ILE A 228 -49.58 27.97 14.06
C ILE A 228 -48.74 29.10 13.44
N ASP A 229 -47.55 28.77 12.96
CA ASP A 229 -46.70 29.70 12.21
C ASP A 229 -47.27 29.92 10.81
N LYS A 230 -47.75 31.14 10.53
CA LYS A 230 -48.28 31.53 9.21
C LYS A 230 -47.21 32.14 8.30
N ASN A 231 -46.00 32.35 8.81
CA ASN A 231 -44.90 33.00 8.08
C ASN A 231 -43.94 31.98 7.49
N THR A 232 -43.68 30.87 8.20
CA THR A 232 -42.74 29.82 7.78
C THR A 232 -43.43 28.48 7.62
N PHE A 233 -43.71 28.08 6.37
CA PHE A 233 -44.30 26.78 6.06
C PHE A 233 -43.24 25.73 5.71
N LEU A 234 -43.58 24.47 5.89
CA LEU A 234 -42.77 23.36 5.39
C LEU A 234 -42.74 23.33 3.86
N PRO A 235 -41.69 22.74 3.26
CA PRO A 235 -41.60 22.63 1.81
C PRO A 235 -42.79 21.88 1.20
N PRO A 236 -43.20 22.23 -0.03
CA PRO A 236 -44.33 21.60 -0.71
C PRO A 236 -44.06 20.12 -1.04
N PRO A 237 -45.12 19.35 -1.39
CA PRO A 237 -44.95 17.96 -1.77
C PRO A 237 -44.13 17.85 -3.06
N LEU A 238 -43.47 16.70 -3.23
CA LEU A 238 -42.62 16.43 -4.39
C LEU A 238 -43.44 16.52 -5.68
N ASN A 239 -43.15 17.53 -6.51
CA ASN A 239 -43.75 17.69 -7.83
C ASN A 239 -42.75 17.28 -8.92
N PRO A 240 -43.16 16.54 -9.96
CA PRO A 240 -42.26 16.08 -11.04
C PRO A 240 -41.61 17.23 -11.83
N LYS A 241 -42.10 18.47 -11.68
CA LYS A 241 -41.56 19.68 -12.32
C LYS A 241 -40.39 20.32 -11.54
N ASN A 242 -40.25 20.03 -10.23
CA ASN A 242 -39.22 20.61 -9.35
C ASN A 242 -38.42 19.49 -8.66
N ALA A 243 -37.69 18.69 -9.45
CA ALA A 243 -36.91 17.55 -8.95
C ALA A 243 -35.71 17.94 -8.04
N HIS A 244 -35.34 19.22 -7.98
CA HIS A 244 -34.19 19.73 -7.22
C HIS A 244 -34.58 20.58 -6.00
N GLY A 245 -35.87 20.71 -5.68
CA GLY A 245 -36.33 21.45 -4.49
C GLY A 245 -36.37 20.58 -3.24
N SER A 246 -36.22 21.20 -2.05
CA SER A 246 -36.57 20.54 -0.79
C SER A 246 -38.04 20.11 -0.83
N TYR A 247 -38.31 18.83 -0.63
CA TYR A 247 -39.66 18.28 -0.60
C TYR A 247 -39.97 17.74 0.79
N CYS A 248 -41.25 17.78 1.18
CA CYS A 248 -41.71 17.15 2.41
C CYS A 248 -42.97 16.32 2.15
N SER A 249 -42.94 15.06 2.58
CA SER A 249 -44.08 14.14 2.46
C SER A 249 -45.20 14.48 3.45
N GLY A 250 -44.91 15.32 4.44
CA GLY A 250 -45.85 15.89 5.39
C GLY A 250 -45.43 15.69 6.85
N GLY A 251 -46.35 16.00 7.74
CA GLY A 251 -46.15 15.96 9.19
C GLY A 251 -45.94 17.36 9.76
N VAL A 252 -45.39 17.43 10.98
CA VAL A 252 -45.31 18.68 11.75
C VAL A 252 -43.93 18.88 12.34
N VAL A 253 -43.51 20.14 12.37
CA VAL A 253 -42.33 20.57 13.14
C VAL A 253 -42.83 21.50 14.24
N LEU A 254 -42.48 21.18 15.48
CA LEU A 254 -42.87 21.96 16.65
C LEU A 254 -41.63 22.63 17.22
N ALA A 255 -41.68 23.94 17.40
CA ALA A 255 -40.61 24.72 17.98
C ALA A 255 -41.10 25.37 19.28
N SER A 256 -40.21 25.53 20.24
CA SER A 256 -40.44 26.43 21.38
C SER A 256 -40.83 27.83 20.91
N ARG A 257 -41.56 28.60 21.74
CA ARG A 257 -41.80 30.03 21.49
C ARG A 257 -40.51 30.82 21.26
N ASP A 258 -39.42 30.40 21.91
CA ASP A 258 -38.09 31.00 21.76
C ASP A 258 -37.35 30.52 20.49
N GLY A 259 -37.87 29.50 19.80
CA GLY A 259 -37.25 28.89 18.63
C GLY A 259 -35.97 28.08 18.91
N LYS A 260 -35.53 27.98 20.16
CA LYS A 260 -34.28 27.29 20.57
C LYS A 260 -34.39 25.77 20.48
N ILE A 261 -35.52 25.22 20.90
CA ILE A 261 -35.76 23.77 20.89
C ILE A 261 -36.75 23.48 19.76
N VAL A 262 -36.31 22.66 18.80
CA VAL A 262 -37.10 22.26 17.64
C VAL A 262 -37.25 20.74 17.62
N CYS A 263 -38.48 20.26 17.59
CA CYS A 263 -38.84 18.87 17.43
C CYS A 263 -39.38 18.64 16.02
N GLU A 264 -38.53 18.08 15.17
CA GLU A 264 -38.91 17.64 13.83
C GLU A 264 -39.60 16.27 13.91
N ASN A 265 -40.90 16.25 13.60
CA ASN A 265 -41.70 15.03 13.56
C ASN A 265 -42.41 14.90 12.19
N THR A 266 -41.73 15.32 11.13
CA THR A 266 -42.12 15.07 9.74
C THR A 266 -42.00 13.58 9.41
N LEU A 267 -42.79 13.11 8.44
CA LEU A 267 -42.72 11.72 7.98
C LEU A 267 -41.32 11.35 7.45
N ASP A 268 -40.66 12.29 6.76
CA ASP A 268 -39.33 12.09 6.19
C ASP A 268 -38.26 11.90 7.27
N ALA A 269 -38.21 12.80 8.26
CA ALA A 269 -37.31 12.65 9.42
C ALA A 269 -37.54 11.34 10.20
N ARG A 270 -38.80 10.89 10.31
CA ARG A 270 -39.11 9.59 10.94
C ARG A 270 -38.62 8.41 10.10
N LEU A 271 -38.81 8.46 8.78
CA LEU A 271 -38.26 7.46 7.87
C LEU A 271 -36.74 7.35 8.06
N ASP A 272 -36.04 8.48 8.12
CA ASP A 272 -34.59 8.51 8.35
C ASP A 272 -34.18 7.88 9.67
N VAL A 273 -34.89 8.17 10.76
CA VAL A 273 -34.61 7.58 12.08
C VAL A 273 -34.88 6.08 12.07
N VAL A 274 -35.98 5.62 11.49
CA VAL A 274 -36.31 4.19 11.39
C VAL A 274 -35.29 3.49 10.52
N PHE A 275 -34.94 4.07 9.38
CA PHE A 275 -33.93 3.54 8.47
C PHE A 275 -32.61 3.35 9.19
N ARG A 276 -32.07 4.38 9.87
CA ARG A 276 -30.83 4.27 10.65
C ARG A 276 -30.86 3.16 11.70
N LYS A 277 -32.01 2.96 12.37
CA LYS A 277 -32.17 1.89 13.37
C LYS A 277 -32.28 0.51 12.75
N LYS A 278 -32.88 0.39 11.57
CA LYS A 278 -33.13 -0.87 10.86
C LYS A 278 -32.05 -1.23 9.84
N LEU A 279 -31.11 -0.31 9.57
CA LEU A 279 -29.94 -0.54 8.72
C LEU A 279 -29.19 -1.83 9.08
N PRO A 280 -28.91 -2.15 10.36
CA PRO A 280 -28.21 -3.41 10.69
C PRO A 280 -28.98 -4.67 10.25
N GLU A 281 -30.32 -4.66 10.34
CA GLU A 281 -31.16 -5.77 9.89
C GLU A 281 -31.16 -5.89 8.36
N VAL A 282 -31.26 -4.76 7.65
CA VAL A 282 -31.19 -4.73 6.17
C VAL A 282 -29.81 -5.20 5.69
N LEU A 283 -28.73 -4.76 6.35
CA LEU A 283 -27.37 -5.16 6.02
C LEU A 283 -27.10 -6.64 6.29
N SER A 284 -27.78 -7.24 7.27
CA SER A 284 -27.67 -8.68 7.55
C SER A 284 -28.14 -9.57 6.40
N ILE A 285 -29.06 -9.09 5.56
CA ILE A 285 -29.53 -9.82 4.37
C ILE A 285 -28.38 -9.99 3.36
N PHE A 286 -27.57 -8.94 3.17
CA PHE A 286 -26.43 -8.99 2.26
C PHE A 286 -25.30 -9.87 2.77
N THR A 287 -25.08 -9.94 4.08
CA THR A 287 -24.03 -10.79 4.65
C THR A 287 -24.39 -12.27 4.52
N LEU A 288 -25.65 -12.65 4.78
CA LEU A 288 -26.12 -14.03 4.63
C LEU A 288 -26.02 -14.53 3.18
N SER A 289 -26.34 -13.69 2.20
CA SER A 289 -26.18 -14.02 0.78
C SER A 289 -24.71 -14.27 0.41
N SER A 290 -23.78 -13.51 0.99
CA SER A 290 -22.34 -13.67 0.77
C SER A 290 -21.75 -14.96 1.37
N TYR A 291 -22.35 -15.48 2.45
CA TYR A 291 -21.99 -16.78 3.03
C TYR A 291 -22.58 -17.94 2.23
N PHE A 292 -23.80 -17.79 1.71
CA PHE A 292 -24.48 -18.80 0.91
C PHE A 292 -23.79 -19.02 -0.44
N LEU A 293 -23.46 -17.94 -1.17
CA LEU A 293 -22.74 -18.01 -2.46
C LEU A 293 -21.31 -18.57 -2.35
N ARG A 294 -20.66 -18.47 -1.18
CA ARG A 294 -19.34 -19.09 -0.96
C ARG A 294 -19.42 -20.59 -0.76
N ASN A 295 -20.55 -21.12 -0.29
CA ASN A 295 -20.71 -22.55 -0.02
C ASN A 295 -21.22 -23.34 -1.23
N GLU A 296 -21.85 -22.70 -2.23
CA GLU A 296 -22.26 -23.37 -3.47
C GLU A 296 -21.15 -23.44 -4.54
N LEU A 297 -20.06 -22.71 -4.37
CA LEU A 297 -18.91 -22.68 -5.29
C LEU A 297 -17.70 -23.52 -4.80
N CYS A 298 -17.88 -24.31 -3.75
CA CYS A 298 -16.90 -25.29 -3.24
C CYS A 298 -17.40 -26.72 -3.45
#